data_AF-A0A661M861-F1
#
_entry.id   AF-A0A661M861-F1
#
_cell.length_a   1.000
_cell.length_b   1.000
_cell.length_c   1.000
_cell.angle_alpha   90.00
_cell.angle_beta   90.00
_cell.angle_gamma   90.00
#
_symmetry.space_group_name_H-M   'P 1'
#
loop_
_entity.id
_entity.type
_entity.pdbx_description
1 polymer ?
#
loop_
_entity_poly.entity_id
_entity_poly.type
_entity_poly.pdbx_seq_one_letter_code
_entity_poly.pdbx_strand_id
1 'polypeptide(L)'
;MNNDSMGFVITMAAFAFFVVCPRMGAMTNLLERQTSFPIYWLVIIGTFCSIPLLVAMTWLIKQWGLVAGLGFAIITDLAAAAILTSISMKVAVETFIIAVFVVAGNQVAKMLSGRFFL
;
A
#
# COMPACT_ATOMS: atom_id res chain seq x y z
N MET A 1 2.85 -34.14 -8.06
CA MET A 1 3.78 -33.06 -8.46
C MET A 1 3.11 -31.91 -9.23
N ASN A 2 1.77 -31.77 -9.24
CA ASN A 2 1.06 -30.66 -9.93
C ASN A 2 0.38 -29.66 -8.97
N ASN A 3 0.33 -29.98 -7.66
CA ASN A 3 -0.34 -29.13 -6.66
C ASN A 3 0.49 -27.89 -6.27
N ASP A 4 1.82 -27.98 -6.30
CA ASP A 4 2.69 -26.87 -5.90
C ASP A 4 2.61 -25.73 -6.92
N SER A 5 2.62 -26.03 -8.22
CA SER A 5 2.53 -25.03 -9.29
C SER A 5 1.19 -24.28 -9.30
N MET A 6 0.07 -24.98 -9.12
CA MET A 6 -1.24 -24.32 -9.00
C MET A 6 -1.34 -23.48 -7.72
N GLY A 7 -0.79 -23.96 -6.60
CA GLY A 7 -0.73 -23.20 -5.35
C GLY A 7 0.06 -21.90 -5.51
N PHE A 8 1.22 -21.93 -6.16
CA PHE A 8 2.01 -20.73 -6.46
C PHE A 8 1.24 -19.72 -7.30
N VAL A 9 0.56 -20.16 -8.35
CA VAL A 9 -0.23 -19.28 -9.22
C VAL A 9 -1.37 -18.61 -8.47
N ILE A 10 -2.11 -19.36 -7.64
CA ILE A 10 -3.21 -18.80 -6.83
C ILE A 10 -2.69 -17.76 -5.85
N THR A 11 -1.55 -18.03 -5.21
CA THR A 11 -0.95 -17.10 -4.24
C THR A 11 -0.47 -15.81 -4.92
N MET A 12 0.14 -15.91 -6.10
CA MET A 12 0.54 -14.75 -6.90
C MET A 12 -0.68 -13.93 -7.36
N ALA A 13 -1.75 -14.59 -7.81
CA ALA A 13 -2.98 -13.93 -8.21
C ALA A 13 -3.62 -13.20 -7.02
N ALA A 14 -3.72 -13.84 -5.86
CA ALA A 14 -4.23 -13.21 -4.63
C ALA A 14 -3.38 -12.00 -4.22
N PHE A 15 -2.05 -12.09 -4.29
CA PHE A 15 -1.16 -10.97 -4.01
C PHE A 15 -1.40 -9.80 -4.97
N ALA A 16 -1.59 -10.06 -6.27
CA ALA A 16 -1.91 -9.02 -7.24
C ALA A 16 -3.22 -8.29 -6.91
N PHE A 17 -4.24 -9.00 -6.42
CA PHE A 17 -5.47 -8.36 -5.93
C PHE A 17 -5.24 -7.52 -4.67
N PHE A 18 -4.35 -7.93 -3.78
CA PHE A 18 -3.99 -7.12 -2.59
C PHE A 18 -3.24 -5.84 -2.93
N VAL A 19 -2.48 -5.81 -4.04
CA VAL A 19 -1.82 -4.58 -4.52
C VAL A 19 -2.88 -3.53 -4.88
N VAL A 20 -4.01 -3.94 -5.45
CA VAL A 20 -5.15 -3.06 -5.73
C VAL A 20 -5.91 -2.81 -4.43
N CYS A 21 -5.53 -1.74 -3.74
CA CYS A 21 -6.14 -1.35 -2.48
C CYS A 21 -6.99 -0.07 -2.62
N PRO A 22 -8.03 0.11 -1.78
CA PRO A 22 -8.88 1.32 -1.81
C PRO A 22 -8.07 2.61 -1.63
N ARG A 23 -6.93 2.55 -0.94
CA ARG A 23 -5.97 3.65 -0.81
C ARG A 23 -5.43 4.10 -2.18
N MET A 24 -5.00 3.16 -3.03
CA MET A 24 -4.45 3.48 -4.34
C MET A 24 -5.51 4.18 -5.22
N GLY A 25 -6.73 3.66 -5.22
CA GLY A 25 -7.87 4.26 -5.93
C GLY A 25 -8.19 5.68 -5.47
N ALA A 26 -8.18 5.92 -4.16
CA ALA A 26 -8.37 7.26 -3.60
C ALA A 26 -7.30 8.24 -4.09
N MET A 27 -6.02 7.86 -4.05
CA MET A 27 -4.92 8.71 -4.50
C MET A 27 -5.00 9.02 -6.00
N THR A 28 -5.29 8.03 -6.84
CA THR A 28 -5.41 8.26 -8.28
C THR A 28 -6.47 9.30 -8.64
N ASN A 29 -7.64 9.28 -7.97
CA ASN A 29 -8.70 10.27 -8.17
C ASN A 29 -8.29 11.66 -7.65
N LEU A 30 -7.55 11.74 -6.54
CA LEU A 30 -7.03 13.01 -6.04
C LEU A 30 -5.99 13.63 -6.97
N LEU A 31 -5.04 12.81 -7.44
CA LEU A 31 -3.97 13.25 -8.34
C LEU A 31 -4.50 13.64 -9.72
N GLU A 32 -5.51 12.94 -10.23
CA GLU A 32 -6.22 13.32 -11.46
C GLU A 32 -6.81 14.73 -11.38
N ARG A 33 -7.43 15.09 -10.26
CA ARG A 33 -8.03 16.43 -10.08
C ARG A 33 -7.00 17.56 -10.02
N GLN A 34 -5.75 17.22 -9.73
CA GLN A 34 -4.66 18.17 -9.50
C GLN A 34 -3.69 18.24 -10.68
N THR A 35 -3.72 17.25 -11.58
CA THR A 35 -2.74 17.10 -12.66
C THR A 35 -3.46 16.92 -13.99
N SER A 36 -3.04 17.64 -15.03
CA SER A 36 -3.57 17.47 -16.40
C SER A 36 -3.01 16.24 -17.13
N PHE A 37 -2.21 15.41 -16.46
CA PHE A 37 -1.62 14.20 -17.04
C PHE A 37 -2.66 13.07 -17.15
N PRO A 38 -2.61 12.27 -18.22
CA PRO A 38 -3.47 11.09 -18.35
C PRO A 38 -3.23 10.11 -17.20
N ILE A 39 -4.31 9.77 -16.49
CA ILE A 39 -4.32 8.91 -15.29
C ILE A 39 -3.61 7.58 -15.54
N TYR A 40 -3.84 6.97 -16.71
CA TYR A 40 -3.24 5.68 -17.07
C TYR A 40 -1.71 5.72 -17.05
N TRP A 41 -1.11 6.81 -17.52
CA TRP A 41 0.34 6.98 -17.49
C TRP A 41 0.88 7.15 -16.08
N LEU A 42 0.15 7.90 -15.24
CA LEU A 42 0.48 8.07 -13.84
C LEU A 42 0.47 6.72 -13.10
N VAL A 43 -0.55 5.89 -13.34
CA VAL A 43 -0.64 4.55 -12.75
C VAL A 43 0.47 3.64 -13.26
N ILE A 44 0.74 3.60 -14.58
CA ILE A 44 1.76 2.70 -15.14
C ILE A 44 3.15 3.04 -14.60
N ILE A 45 3.56 4.32 -14.70
CA ILE A 45 4.88 4.75 -14.25
C ILE A 45 4.99 4.62 -12.72
N GLY A 46 3.98 5.08 -11.99
CA GLY A 46 3.96 4.99 -10.52
C GLY A 46 4.02 3.54 -10.03
N THR A 47 3.28 2.63 -10.66
CA THR A 47 3.31 1.20 -10.32
C THR A 47 4.67 0.59 -10.62
N PHE A 48 5.28 0.92 -11.76
CA PHE A 48 6.62 0.42 -12.11
C PHE A 48 7.68 0.90 -11.10
N CYS A 49 7.62 2.17 -10.70
CA CYS A 49 8.46 2.73 -9.63
C CYS A 49 8.16 2.15 -8.24
N SER A 50 7.00 1.55 -8.03
CA SER A 50 6.62 0.92 -6.75
C SER A 50 7.18 -0.49 -6.57
N ILE A 51 7.55 -1.19 -7.66
CA ILE A 51 8.10 -2.56 -7.60
C ILE A 51 9.32 -2.65 -6.67
N PRO A 52 10.33 -1.77 -6.75
CA PRO A 52 11.47 -1.78 -5.83
C PRO A 52 11.05 -1.58 -4.36
N LEU A 53 10.05 -0.74 -4.09
CA LEU A 53 9.55 -0.50 -2.73
C LEU A 53 8.82 -1.74 -2.18
N LEU A 54 8.05 -2.44 -3.01
CA LEU A 54 7.40 -3.69 -2.64
C LEU A 54 8.42 -4.80 -2.32
N VAL A 55 9.48 -4.90 -3.13
CA VAL A 55 10.60 -5.82 -2.88
C VAL A 55 11.32 -5.44 -1.59
N ALA A 56 11.59 -4.15 -1.36
CA ALA A 56 12.20 -3.68 -0.12
C ALA A 56 11.32 -4.00 1.11
N MET A 57 10.01 -3.79 1.03
CA MET A 57 9.07 -4.08 2.12
C MET A 57 9.04 -5.58 2.43
N THR A 58 8.93 -6.43 1.42
CA THR A 58 8.93 -7.90 1.61
C THR A 58 10.26 -8.40 2.16
N TRP A 59 11.38 -7.84 1.73
CA TRP A 59 12.70 -8.12 2.31
C TRP A 59 12.77 -7.73 3.79
N LEU A 60 12.23 -6.57 4.15
CA LEU A 60 12.15 -6.10 5.53
C LEU A 60 11.27 -6.99 6.41
N ILE A 61 10.12 -7.43 5.88
CA ILE A 61 9.22 -8.37 6.56
C ILE A 61 9.93 -9.70 6.81
N LYS A 62 10.69 -10.19 5.83
CA LYS A 62 11.44 -11.44 5.97
C LYS A 62 12.53 -11.35 7.04
N GLN A 63 13.21 -10.21 7.15
CA GLN A 63 14.28 -10.02 8.13
C GLN A 63 13.76 -9.73 9.54
N TRP A 64 12.87 -8.75 9.70
CA TRP A 64 12.50 -8.17 11.00
C TRP A 64 11.00 -8.35 11.34
N GLY A 65 10.29 -9.14 10.54
CA GLY A 65 8.89 -9.48 10.76
C GLY A 65 7.90 -8.39 10.33
N LEU A 66 6.63 -8.65 10.64
CA LEU A 66 5.49 -7.83 10.19
C LEU A 66 5.55 -6.38 10.68
N VAL A 67 6.10 -6.14 11.88
CA VAL A 67 6.17 -4.79 12.48
C VAL A 67 7.10 -3.89 11.67
N ALA A 68 8.22 -4.44 11.20
CA ALA A 68 9.20 -3.68 10.42
C ALA A 68 8.65 -3.33 9.03
N GLY A 69 7.96 -4.27 8.36
CA GLY A 69 7.25 -3.99 7.11
C GLY A 69 6.19 -2.90 7.26
N LEU A 70 5.43 -2.94 8.36
CA LEU A 70 4.44 -1.90 8.65
C LEU A 70 5.08 -0.54 8.93
N GLY A 71 6.19 -0.52 9.65
CA GLY A 71 6.98 0.70 9.89
C GLY A 71 7.49 1.30 8.58
N PHE A 72 8.00 0.49 7.66
CA PHE A 72 8.42 0.95 6.34
C PHE A 72 7.27 1.53 5.53
N ALA A 73 6.10 0.86 5.52
CA ALA A 73 4.91 1.37 4.84
C ALA A 73 4.47 2.75 5.37
N ILE A 74 4.50 2.95 6.70
CA ILE A 74 4.18 4.24 7.32
C ILE A 74 5.20 5.31 6.90
N ILE A 75 6.49 4.99 6.86
CA ILE A 75 7.53 5.93 6.43
C ILE A 75 7.34 6.32 4.96
N THR A 76 7.07 5.36 4.08
CA THR A 76 6.80 5.65 2.66
C THR A 76 5.54 6.48 2.47
N ASP A 77 4.53 6.30 3.33
CA ASP A 77 3.29 7.08 3.30
C ASP A 77 3.51 8.52 3.77
N LEU A 78 4.32 8.73 4.80
CA LEU A 78 4.73 10.06 5.24
C LEU A 78 5.59 10.77 4.19
N ALA A 79 6.50 10.05 3.54
CA ALA A 79 7.30 10.58 2.44
C ALA A 79 6.42 11.01 1.26
N ALA A 80 5.45 10.18 0.88
CA ALA A 80 4.47 10.52 -0.16
C ALA A 80 3.64 11.75 0.23
N ALA A 81 3.13 11.81 1.47
CA ALA A 81 2.40 12.97 1.97
C ALA A 81 3.26 14.24 1.91
N ALA A 82 4.52 14.18 2.33
CA ALA A 82 5.44 15.32 2.29
C ALA A 82 5.68 15.83 0.87
N ILE A 83 5.82 14.93 -0.12
CA ILE A 83 5.94 15.30 -1.53
C ILE A 83 4.64 15.95 -2.02
N LEU A 84 3.48 15.39 -1.66
CA LEU A 84 2.16 15.90 -2.06
C LEU A 84 1.81 17.25 -1.43
N THR A 85 2.36 17.58 -0.25
CA THR A 85 2.24 18.90 0.39
C THR A 85 2.70 20.03 -0.53
N SER A 86 3.68 19.76 -1.41
CA SER A 86 4.14 20.75 -2.39
C SER A 86 3.13 21.06 -3.50
N ILE A 87 2.16 20.16 -3.72
CA ILE A 87 1.12 20.29 -4.75
C ILE A 87 -0.18 20.81 -4.13
N SER A 88 -0.61 20.26 -2.99
CA SER A 88 -1.79 20.73 -2.26
C SER A 88 -1.82 20.28 -0.81
N MET A 89 -2.05 21.25 0.08
CA MET A 89 -2.32 21.01 1.50
C MET A 89 -3.56 20.13 1.73
N LYS A 90 -4.56 20.17 0.85
CA LYS A 90 -5.77 19.35 1.00
C LYS A 90 -5.45 17.86 0.82
N VAL A 91 -4.68 17.54 -0.21
CA VAL A 91 -4.28 16.16 -0.53
C VAL A 91 -3.36 15.60 0.54
N ALA A 92 -2.46 16.43 1.09
CA ALA A 92 -1.60 16.03 2.21
C ALA A 92 -2.42 15.66 3.46
N VAL A 93 -3.44 16.44 3.81
CA VAL A 93 -4.32 16.14 4.95
C VAL A 93 -5.15 14.86 4.72
N GLU A 94 -5.73 14.70 3.53
CA GLU A 94 -6.47 13.46 3.20
C GLU A 94 -5.55 12.23 3.26
N THR A 95 -4.31 12.34 2.76
CA THR A 95 -3.30 11.29 2.83
C THR A 95 -2.95 10.92 4.27
N PHE A 96 -2.78 11.92 5.13
CA PHE A 96 -2.51 11.73 6.54
C PHE A 96 -3.66 11.01 7.25
N ILE A 97 -4.91 11.42 7.01
CA ILE A 97 -6.10 10.79 7.60
C ILE A 97 -6.18 9.30 7.18
N ILE A 98 -5.98 9.00 5.89
CA ILE A 98 -6.00 7.62 5.39
C ILE A 98 -4.89 6.78 6.04
N ALA A 99 -3.68 7.32 6.18
CA ALA A 99 -2.56 6.62 6.82
C ALA A 99 -2.88 6.26 8.27
N VAL A 100 -3.45 7.19 9.05
CA VAL A 100 -3.89 6.94 10.43
C VAL A 100 -4.95 5.83 10.47
N PHE A 101 -5.92 5.88 9.55
CA PHE A 101 -7.01 4.89 9.49
C PHE A 101 -6.51 3.49 9.17
N VAL A 102 -5.53 3.35 8.27
CA VAL A 102 -4.93 2.05 7.90
C VAL A 102 -4.13 1.47 9.08
N VAL A 103 -3.36 2.30 9.79
CA VAL A 103 -2.60 1.85 10.97
C VAL A 103 -3.55 1.38 12.07
N ALA A 104 -4.59 2.17 12.38
CA ALA A 104 -5.61 1.80 13.35
C ALA A 104 -6.36 0.53 12.93
N GLY A 105 -6.80 0.44 11.67
CA GLY A 105 -7.50 -0.71 11.13
C GLY A 105 -6.69 -2.00 11.21
N ASN A 106 -5.38 -1.94 10.92
CA ASN A 106 -4.50 -3.11 11.05
C ASN A 106 -4.37 -3.58 12.52
N GLN A 107 -4.24 -2.64 13.47
CA GLN A 107 -4.18 -2.99 14.89
C GLN A 107 -5.50 -3.60 15.39
N VAL A 108 -6.63 -3.04 14.97
CA VAL A 108 -7.95 -3.58 15.27
C VAL A 108 -8.11 -4.98 14.68
N ALA A 109 -7.71 -5.19 13.42
CA ALA A 109 -7.75 -6.50 12.77
C ALA A 109 -6.93 -7.53 13.56
N LYS A 110 -5.69 -7.21 13.92
CA LYS A 110 -4.84 -8.09 14.75
C LYS A 110 -5.49 -8.43 16.09
N MET A 111 -6.06 -7.43 16.78
CA MET A 111 -6.71 -7.63 18.07
C MET A 111 -7.96 -8.51 17.97
N LEU A 112 -8.80 -8.29 16.95
CA LEU A 112 -10.01 -9.06 16.73
C LEU A 112 -9.71 -10.48 16.27
N SER A 113 -8.81 -10.65 15.31
CA SER A 113 -8.37 -11.99 14.87
C SER A 113 -7.76 -12.79 16.03
N GLY A 114 -6.97 -12.14 16.89
CA GLY A 114 -6.42 -12.78 18.08
C GLY A 114 -7.44 -13.14 19.16
N ARG A 115 -8.62 -12.50 19.18
CA ARG A 115 -9.72 -12.80 20.12
C ARG A 115 -10.75 -13.78 19.57
N PHE A 116 -10.90 -13.88 18.25
CA PHE A 116 -11.96 -14.67 17.61
C PHE A 116 -11.47 -16.02 17.07
N PHE A 117 -10.16 -16.17 16.82
CA PHE A 117 -9.53 -17.39 16.29
C PHE A 117 -8.59 -18.08 17.30
N LEU A 118 -8.70 -17.76 18.59
CA LEU A 118 -8.00 -18.38 19.73
C LEU A 118 -9.05 -18.97 20.68
#